data_AF-A0A7K4CE72-F1
#
_entry.id   AF-A0A7K4CE72-F1
#
_cell.length_a   1.000
_cell.length_b   1.000
_cell.length_c   1.000
_cell.angle_alpha   90.00
_cell.angle_beta   90.00
_cell.angle_gamma   90.00
#
_symmetry.space_group_name_H-M   'P 1'
#
loop_
_entity.id
_entity.type
_entity.pdbx_description
1 polymer ?
#
loop_
_entity_poly.entity_id
_entity_poly.type
_entity_poly.pdbx_seq_one_letter_code
_entity_poly.pdbx_strand_id
1 'polypeptide(L)' 'MAGITAQKIFFPNGPNSVAGNLYMPEKIDPGKKYPALVFSHPGSAVKEQAIGLYAQKLAAEGFITLAFDASFQG' A
#
# COMPACT_ATOMS: atom_id res chain seq x y z
N MET A 1 -4.48 0.37 -12.76
CA MET A 1 -3.78 -0.53 -13.70
C MET A 1 -4.59 -1.82 -13.81
N ALA A 2 -4.62 -2.48 -14.96
CA ALA A 2 -5.40 -3.72 -15.11
C ALA A 2 -4.85 -4.81 -14.18
N GLY A 3 -5.72 -5.54 -13.47
CA GLY A 3 -5.33 -6.72 -12.69
C GLY A 3 -4.97 -6.48 -11.22
N ILE A 4 -5.14 -5.27 -10.69
CA ILE A 4 -4.94 -4.98 -9.26
C ILE A 4 -6.16 -4.28 -8.65
N THR A 5 -6.44 -4.60 -7.40
CA THR A 5 -7.38 -3.89 -6.53
C THR A 5 -6.62 -2.94 -5.62
N ALA A 6 -7.20 -1.78 -5.34
CA ALA A 6 -6.70 -0.81 -4.38
C ALA A 6 -7.72 -0.61 -3.27
N GLN A 7 -7.29 -0.81 -2.03
CA GLN A 7 -8.12 -0.63 -0.84
C GLN A 7 -7.51 0.48 0.03
N LYS A 8 -8.31 1.51 0.30
CA LYS A 8 -7.98 2.48 1.34
C LYS A 8 -8.19 1.82 2.70
N ILE A 9 -7.17 1.82 3.53
CA ILE A 9 -7.19 1.25 4.88
C ILE A 9 -6.76 2.28 5.92
N PHE A 10 -7.12 2.01 7.16
CA PHE A 10 -6.63 2.73 8.33
C PHE A 10 -6.16 1.72 9.38
N PHE A 11 -5.05 1.99 10.04
CA PHE A 11 -4.53 1.14 11.11
C PHE A 11 -3.95 1.98 12.26
N PRO A 12 -4.00 1.49 13.51
CA PRO A 12 -3.51 2.24 14.66
C PRO A 12 -1.97 2.26 14.71
N ASN A 13 -1.40 3.42 15.06
CA ASN A 13 -0.01 3.59 15.45
C ASN A 13 0.08 4.53 16.67
N GLY A 14 0.09 3.94 17.87
CA GLY A 14 -0.06 4.71 19.11
C GLY A 14 -1.39 5.48 19.13
N PRO A 15 -1.39 6.80 19.37
CA PRO A 15 -2.61 7.62 19.34
C PRO A 15 -3.10 7.95 17.92
N ASN A 16 -2.29 7.65 16.89
CA ASN A 16 -2.59 8.04 15.51
C ASN A 16 -3.34 6.93 14.76
N SER A 17 -4.25 7.34 13.88
CA SER A 17 -4.83 6.46 12.85
C SER A 17 -4.11 6.72 11.53
N VAL A 18 -3.30 5.76 11.08
CA VAL A 18 -2.47 5.88 9.88
C VAL A 18 -3.28 5.48 8.65
N ALA A 19 -3.31 6.35 7.64
CA ALA A 19 -3.94 6.08 6.36
C ALA A 19 -2.98 5.31 5.43
N GLY A 20 -3.50 4.30 4.74
CA GLY A 20 -2.75 3.51 3.77
C GLY A 20 -3.57 3.13 2.55
N ASN A 21 -2.87 2.86 1.46
CA ASN A 21 -3.41 2.24 0.25
C ASN A 21 -2.78 0.85 0.12
N LEU A 22 -3.62 -0.18 0.30
CA LEU A 22 -3.27 -1.58 0.12
C LEU A 22 -3.59 -1.98 -1.31
N TYR A 23 -2.57 -2.42 -2.05
CA TYR A 23 -2.72 -2.92 -3.41
C TYR A 23 -2.53 -4.43 -3.45
N MET A 24 -3.43 -5.10 -4.13
CA MET A 24 -3.52 -6.56 -4.18
C MET A 24 -3.82 -7.00 -5.62
N PRO A 25 -3.23 -8.10 -6.12
CA PRO A 25 -3.71 -8.72 -7.35
C PRO A 25 -5.22 -9.01 -7.26
N GLU A 26 -5.98 -8.84 -8.34
CA GLU A 26 -7.44 -9.09 -8.36
C GLU A 26 -7.82 -10.52 -7.98
N LYS A 27 -6.91 -11.47 -8.17
CA LYS A 27 -7.11 -12.91 -7.92
C LYS A 27 -6.22 -13.39 -6.77
N ILE A 28 -6.56 -12.99 -5.54
CA ILE A 28 -5.96 -13.54 -4.32
C ILE A 28 -6.70 -14.79 -3.88
N ASP A 29 -5.93 -15.83 -3.55
CA ASP A 29 -6.40 -17.02 -2.86
C ASP A 29 -6.23 -16.82 -1.34
N PRO A 30 -7.32 -16.81 -0.55
CA PRO A 30 -7.27 -16.60 0.90
C PRO A 30 -6.42 -17.62 1.68
N GLY A 31 -6.11 -18.78 1.09
CA GLY A 31 -5.27 -19.82 1.72
C GLY A 31 -3.78 -19.70 1.40
N LYS A 32 -3.40 -18.84 0.45
CA LYS A 32 -2.03 -18.73 -0.05
C LYS A 32 -1.29 -17.55 0.59
N LYS A 33 0.00 -17.76 0.88
CA LYS A 33 0.90 -16.68 1.28
C LYS A 33 1.47 -15.98 0.05
N TYR A 34 1.47 -14.65 0.08
CA TYR A 34 2.02 -13.81 -0.98
C TYR A 34 3.20 -13.00 -0.42
N PRO A 35 4.24 -12.75 -1.22
CA PRO A 35 5.28 -11.81 -0.83
C PRO A 35 4.66 -10.41 -0.70
N ALA A 36 5.02 -9.70 0.36
CA ALA A 36 4.49 -8.37 0.66
C ALA A 36 5.61 -7.34 0.77
N LEU A 37 5.35 -6.13 0.29
CA LEU A 37 6.27 -4.99 0.34
C LEU A 37 5.58 -3.79 0.98
N VAL A 38 6.27 -3.15 1.92
CA VAL A 38 5.78 -1.93 2.59
C VAL A 38 6.61 -0.75 2.10
N PHE A 39 5.92 0.32 1.73
CA PHE A 39 6.50 1.49 1.12
C PHE A 39 6.30 2.73 2.00
N SER A 40 7.42 3.36 2.34
CA SER A 40 7.45 4.68 2.98
C SER A 40 7.70 5.76 1.93
N HIS A 41 6.99 6.87 2.01
CA HIS A 41 7.23 8.02 1.14
C HIS A 41 8.47 8.82 1.61
N PRO A 42 9.16 9.55 0.72
CA PRO A 42 10.17 10.54 1.12
C PRO A 42 9.60 11.62 2.03
N GLY A 43 10.45 12.38 2.74
CA GLY A 43 9.99 13.47 3.60
C GLY A 43 9.10 14.48 2.85
N SER A 44 7.99 14.87 3.47
CA SER A 44 6.97 15.79 2.90
C SER A 44 6.17 15.27 1.69
N ALA A 45 6.41 14.04 1.25
CA ALA A 45 5.58 13.38 0.25
C ALA A 45 4.38 12.67 0.90
N VAL A 46 3.49 12.09 0.09
CA VAL A 46 2.34 11.29 0.54
C VAL A 46 2.21 10.00 -0.27
N LYS A 47 1.46 9.01 0.26
CA LYS A 47 1.26 7.68 -0.34
C LYS A 47 0.67 7.71 -1.75
N GLU A 48 -0.01 8.79 -2.16
CA GLU A 48 -0.56 8.97 -3.51
C GLU A 48 0.47 9.39 -4.58
N GLN A 49 1.67 9.80 -4.20
CA GLN A 49 2.68 10.31 -5.13
C GLN A 49 3.57 9.18 -5.69
N ALA A 50 4.87 9.45 -5.92
CA ALA A 50 5.79 8.53 -6.55
C ALA A 50 5.77 7.13 -5.91
N ILE A 51 5.72 7.07 -4.57
CA ILE A 51 5.75 5.80 -3.86
C ILE A 51 4.50 4.93 -4.12
N GLY A 52 3.32 5.56 -4.25
CA GLY A 52 2.08 4.88 -4.60
C GLY A 52 2.12 4.27 -6.00
N LEU A 53 2.78 4.94 -6.95
CA LEU A 53 3.00 4.40 -8.29
C LEU A 53 3.89 3.15 -8.27
N TYR A 54 4.98 3.14 -7.49
CA TYR A 54 5.82 1.94 -7.35
C TYR A 54 5.07 0.79 -6.68
N ALA A 55 4.30 1.09 -5.62
CA ALA A 55 3.47 0.10 -4.94
C ALA A 55 2.47 -0.55 -5.90
N GLN A 56 1.78 0.24 -6.73
CA GLN A 56 0.87 -0.27 -7.75
C GLN A 56 1.59 -1.13 -8.79
N LYS A 57 2.77 -0.71 -9.28
CA LYS A 57 3.53 -1.45 -10.30
C LYS A 57 3.98 -2.81 -9.77
N LEU A 58 4.50 -2.85 -8.56
CA LEU A 58 4.93 -4.10 -7.94
C LEU A 58 3.73 -4.98 -7.56
N ALA A 59 2.57 -4.40 -7.26
CA ALA A 59 1.36 -5.19 -7.09
C ALA A 59 0.93 -5.90 -8.39
N ALA A 60 1.09 -5.24 -9.53
CA ALA A 60 0.83 -5.85 -10.84
C ALA A 60 1.80 -7.00 -11.16
N GLU A 61 3.01 -6.99 -10.58
CA GLU A 61 4.00 -8.08 -10.68
C GLU A 61 3.78 -9.21 -9.65
N GLY A 62 2.67 -9.19 -8.90
CA GLY A 62 2.26 -10.28 -8.01
C GLY A 62 2.62 -10.12 -6.54
N PHE A 63 3.12 -8.95 -6.13
CA PHE A 63 3.31 -8.61 -4.71
C PHE A 63 2.00 -8.10 -4.10
N ILE A 64 1.81 -8.29 -2.80
CA ILE A 64 0.88 -7.44 -2.04
C ILE A 64 1.67 -6.21 -1.59
N THR A 65 1.17 -5.00 -1.81
CA THR A 65 1.92 -3.79 -1.45
C THR A 65 1.10 -2.85 -0.59
N LEU A 66 1.76 -2.20 0.37
CA LEU A 66 1.16 -1.16 1.21
C LEU A 66 1.97 0.13 1.07
N ALA A 67 1.35 1.20 0.61
CA ALA A 67 1.88 2.56 0.73
C ALA A 67 1.09 3.31 1.80
N PHE A 68 1.75 3.94 2.76
CA PHE A 68 1.09 4.62 3.88
C PHE A 68 1.69 6.00 4.13
N ASP A 69 0.90 6.90 4.73
CA ASP A 69 1.40 8.19 5.18
C ASP A 69 2.04 8.03 6.56
N ALA A 70 3.28 8.49 6.72
CA ALA A 70 3.93 8.48 8.02
C ALA A 70 3.11 9.27 9.05
N SER A 71 3.22 8.91 10.34
CA SER A 71 2.53 9.64 11.42
C SER A 71 2.74 11.15 11.30
N PHE A 72 1.67 11.91 11.53
CA PHE A 72 1.62 13.38 11.41
C PHE A 72 1.80 13.94 9.99
N GLN A 73 1.77 13.10 8.96
CA GLN A 73 1.82 13.47 7.54
C GLN A 73 0.60 12.90 6.79
N GLY A 74 0.40 13.34 5.55
CA GLY A 74 -0.75 13.00 4.70
C GLY A 74 -1.45 14.23 4.14
#